data_AF-A0A5D6XTG7-F1
#
_entry.id   AF-A0A5D6XTG7-F1
#
_cell.length_a   1.000
_cell.length_b   1.000
_cell.length_c   1.000
_cell.angle_alpha   90.00
_cell.angle_beta   90.00
_cell.angle_gamma   90.00
#
_symmetry.space_group_name_H-M   'P 1'
#
loop_
_entity.id
_entity.type
_entity.pdbx_description
1 polymer ?
#
loop_
_entity_poly.entity_id
_entity_poly.type
_entity_poly.pdbx_seq_one_letter_code
_entity_poly.pdbx_strand_id
1 'polypeptide(L)'
;MTEEDQQAPRSATRNQDELEALGECVTDDEEHDDPMAWADLEAFGGTKKTLERPPPRRKLTPEQVRAQLDDLDALERRMHEAQRATHPKTGLVDTIAWLKKHNDAVEAAGANQKLKRSSSFVRSVLGFFSPSGSHRSPPASEETRDARPPRSNNDVERSQRSNNVVDGECDAFPRLCAPWGQAELQCDWTALGFALLNEALLHDLARVRAVIAAGGLDSASPQAIVAVAKWLTLFDQHVHDVITLKEYLLDERAALAGVGYKVSTTYDAYNEALAAALARVHDERRFLGEAIERVFCELEAVLRDERAAVAAVLAPSLTEPQEYDALSSLFHHLSDEEGCGVIVAKLLGWMQRAMAATDVQAFLALFDPDMQDKVAGEWMRQYASYLHLLDEFALQAETPMTFFT
;
A
#
# COMPACT_ATOMS: atom_id res chain seq x y z
N MET A 1 -54.34 -33.69 -46.98
CA MET A 1 -55.81 -33.84 -47.00
C MET A 1 -56.28 -33.22 -45.69
N THR A 2 -56.78 -32.00 -45.60
CA THR A 2 -57.62 -31.12 -46.46
C THR A 2 -57.27 -29.66 -46.08
N GLU A 3 -56.93 -28.77 -47.04
CA GLU A 3 -57.81 -27.72 -47.63
C GLU A 3 -58.45 -26.79 -46.58
N GLU A 4 -57.94 -25.56 -46.43
CA GLU A 4 -58.38 -24.31 -47.11
C GLU A 4 -59.70 -23.75 -46.53
N ASP A 5 -59.66 -22.58 -45.88
CA ASP A 5 -60.21 -21.33 -46.44
C ASP A 5 -60.17 -20.12 -45.49
N GLN A 6 -59.70 -18.99 -46.04
CA GLN A 6 -60.27 -17.62 -46.05
C GLN A 6 -60.79 -17.00 -44.72
N GLN A 7 -60.61 -15.72 -44.36
CA GLN A 7 -60.65 -14.50 -45.17
C GLN A 7 -60.31 -13.29 -44.26
N ALA A 8 -59.51 -12.34 -44.74
CA ALA A 8 -59.59 -10.92 -44.33
C ALA A 8 -60.72 -10.25 -45.15
N PRO A 9 -61.31 -9.07 -44.82
CA PRO A 9 -60.53 -7.82 -44.86
C PRO A 9 -61.11 -6.57 -44.13
N ARG A 10 -60.36 -5.46 -44.30
CA ARG A 10 -60.79 -4.05 -44.49
C ARG A 10 -60.87 -3.07 -43.30
N SER A 11 -60.15 -1.98 -43.58
CA SER A 11 -59.99 -0.67 -42.97
C SER A 11 -61.16 0.29 -43.19
N ALA A 12 -61.32 1.27 -42.29
CA ALA A 12 -62.00 2.56 -42.51
C ALA A 12 -61.75 3.51 -41.29
N THR A 13 -60.88 4.53 -41.43
CA THR A 13 -61.18 5.98 -41.43
C THR A 13 -61.92 6.58 -40.22
N ARG A 14 -61.30 7.63 -39.62
CA ARG A 14 -61.74 9.06 -39.63
C ARG A 14 -61.74 9.78 -38.25
N ASN A 15 -61.39 11.08 -38.31
CA ASN A 15 -61.52 12.18 -37.34
C ASN A 15 -60.37 12.24 -36.31
N GLN A 16 -59.43 13.19 -36.27
CA GLN A 16 -59.35 14.61 -36.64
C GLN A 16 -60.24 15.56 -35.82
N ASP A 17 -59.54 16.42 -35.09
CA ASP A 17 -59.85 17.72 -34.49
C ASP A 17 -60.44 17.87 -33.08
N GLU A 18 -59.93 18.95 -32.47
CA GLU A 18 -60.37 19.71 -31.28
C GLU A 18 -59.77 19.34 -29.91
N LEU A 19 -58.70 20.05 -29.52
CA LEU A 19 -58.85 21.21 -28.62
C LEU A 19 -57.49 21.90 -28.39
N GLU A 20 -57.33 23.04 -29.06
CA GLU A 20 -56.50 24.16 -28.59
C GLU A 20 -57.07 24.70 -27.27
N ALA A 21 -56.23 24.89 -26.26
CA ALA A 21 -56.34 26.02 -25.33
C ALA A 21 -55.15 26.04 -24.35
N LEU A 22 -54.71 27.27 -24.04
CA LEU A 22 -53.83 27.68 -22.94
C LEU A 22 -52.33 27.40 -23.23
N GLY A 23 -51.42 28.36 -23.15
CA GLY A 23 -51.44 29.72 -22.63
C GLY A 23 -49.97 30.12 -22.47
N GLU A 24 -49.66 31.36 -22.82
CA GLU A 24 -48.35 31.97 -22.65
C GLU A 24 -47.88 31.87 -21.19
N CYS A 25 -46.66 31.35 -20.98
CA CYS A 25 -45.84 31.65 -19.81
C CYS A 25 -44.40 31.80 -20.30
N VAL A 26 -44.05 33.06 -20.61
CA VAL A 26 -42.67 33.55 -20.58
C VAL A 26 -42.30 33.62 -19.11
N THR A 27 -41.36 32.78 -18.68
CA THR A 27 -40.65 32.97 -17.42
C THR A 27 -39.22 33.36 -17.76
N ASP A 28 -38.95 34.65 -17.59
CA ASP A 28 -37.63 35.17 -17.32
C ASP A 28 -37.12 34.51 -16.03
N ASP A 29 -36.15 33.61 -16.14
CA ASP A 29 -35.31 33.23 -15.01
C ASP A 29 -33.93 33.84 -15.22
N GLU A 30 -33.78 35.04 -14.64
CA GLU A 30 -32.51 35.66 -14.30
C GLU A 30 -31.77 34.71 -13.35
N GLU A 31 -30.87 33.88 -13.89
CA GLU A 31 -29.96 33.09 -13.09
C GLU A 31 -28.95 34.04 -12.43
N HIS A 32 -29.23 34.32 -11.16
CA HIS A 32 -28.37 35.01 -10.21
C HIS A 32 -26.95 34.43 -10.28
N ASP A 33 -26.00 35.26 -10.72
CA ASP A 33 -24.58 35.07 -10.46
C ASP A 33 -24.37 34.94 -8.94
N ASP A 34 -24.10 33.73 -8.47
CA ASP A 34 -23.66 33.44 -7.10
C ASP A 34 -22.17 33.84 -6.97
N PRO A 35 -21.81 34.94 -6.29
CA PRO A 35 -20.45 35.46 -6.31
C PRO A 35 -19.53 34.79 -5.28
N MET A 36 -19.83 33.55 -4.83
CA MET A 36 -19.13 32.91 -3.71
C MET A 36 -18.46 31.57 -4.00
N ALA A 37 -18.19 31.23 -5.27
CA ALA A 37 -17.52 29.97 -5.64
C ALA A 37 -16.03 30.11 -6.03
N TRP A 38 -15.36 31.23 -5.76
CA TRP A 38 -13.97 31.47 -6.20
C TRP A 38 -12.93 31.68 -5.09
N ALA A 39 -13.25 31.41 -3.82
CA ALA A 39 -12.34 31.75 -2.71
C ALA A 39 -11.25 30.71 -2.39
N ASP A 40 -11.29 29.48 -2.93
CA ASP A 40 -10.31 28.42 -2.55
C ASP A 40 -9.28 28.05 -3.64
N LEU A 41 -9.13 28.87 -4.68
CA LEU A 41 -8.13 28.68 -5.74
C LEU A 41 -6.82 29.47 -5.54
N GLU A 42 -6.65 30.20 -4.43
CA GLU A 42 -5.46 31.02 -4.18
C GLU A 42 -4.41 30.41 -3.23
N ALA A 43 -4.60 29.18 -2.73
CA ALA A 43 -3.63 28.54 -1.82
C ALA A 43 -2.44 27.82 -2.51
N PHE A 44 -2.39 27.76 -3.84
CA PHE A 44 -1.25 27.17 -4.56
C PHE A 44 -0.72 28.10 -5.66
N GLY A 45 0.16 29.03 -5.27
CA GLY A 45 1.33 29.46 -6.07
C GLY A 45 1.15 29.88 -7.53
N GLY A 46 -0.06 30.22 -7.98
CA GLY A 46 -0.35 30.61 -9.35
C GLY A 46 -0.06 32.10 -9.57
N THR A 47 1.10 32.43 -10.10
CA THR A 47 1.30 33.78 -10.66
C THR A 47 0.35 33.98 -11.83
N LYS A 48 -0.61 34.90 -11.69
CA LYS A 48 -1.48 35.39 -12.78
C LYS A 48 -0.60 35.90 -13.93
N LYS A 49 -0.33 35.05 -14.92
CA LYS A 49 0.24 35.46 -16.20
C LYS A 49 -0.89 35.86 -17.12
N THR A 50 -1.01 37.17 -17.31
CA THR A 50 -1.66 37.78 -18.46
C THR A 50 -1.21 37.09 -19.74
N LEU A 51 -2.20 36.80 -20.59
CA LEU A 51 -2.07 36.19 -21.91
C LEU A 51 -1.32 37.16 -22.86
N GLU A 52 0.00 37.22 -22.75
CA GLU A 52 0.85 37.89 -23.73
C GLU A 52 1.34 36.86 -24.76
N ARG A 53 1.13 37.17 -26.04
CA ARG A 53 1.66 36.40 -27.17
C ARG A 53 3.17 36.15 -26.98
N PRO A 54 3.66 34.90 -27.15
CA PRO A 54 5.07 34.62 -27.02
C PRO A 54 5.87 35.43 -28.08
N PRO A 55 6.95 36.12 -27.69
CA PRO A 55 7.80 36.82 -28.64
C PRO A 55 8.48 35.81 -29.58
N PRO A 56 8.78 36.20 -30.83
CA PRO A 56 9.38 35.30 -31.79
C PRO A 56 10.73 34.78 -31.27
N ARG A 57 10.89 33.46 -31.24
CA ARG A 57 12.14 32.78 -30.87
C ARG A 57 13.26 33.26 -31.79
N ARG A 58 14.12 34.16 -31.29
CA ARG A 58 15.37 34.51 -31.96
C ARG A 58 16.27 33.28 -31.92
N LYS A 59 16.65 32.77 -33.09
CA LYS A 59 17.65 31.72 -33.21
C LYS A 59 18.98 32.29 -32.71
N LEU A 60 19.47 31.78 -31.57
CA LEU A 60 20.80 32.11 -31.05
C LEU A 60 21.84 31.78 -32.11
N THR A 61 22.77 32.70 -32.34
CA THR A 61 23.86 32.41 -33.27
C THR A 61 24.77 31.34 -32.68
N PRO A 62 25.46 30.53 -33.50
CA PRO A 62 26.37 29.49 -33.01
C PRO A 62 27.45 30.01 -32.05
N GLU A 63 27.84 31.29 -32.16
CA GLU A 63 28.79 31.94 -31.25
C GLU A 63 28.18 32.22 -29.87
N GLN A 64 26.90 32.59 -29.81
CA GLN A 64 26.20 32.81 -28.53
C GLN A 64 25.98 31.49 -27.78
N VAL A 65 25.75 30.40 -28.51
CA VAL A 65 25.64 29.06 -27.91
C VAL A 65 26.97 28.61 -27.33
N ARG A 66 28.09 28.87 -28.02
CA ARG A 66 29.44 28.56 -27.49
C ARG A 66 29.76 29.36 -26.23
N ALA A 67 29.46 30.65 -26.21
CA ALA A 67 29.67 31.48 -25.01
C ALA A 67 28.84 30.98 -23.81
N GLN A 68 27.60 30.53 -24.02
CA GLN A 68 26.76 29.98 -22.95
C GLN A 68 27.26 28.62 -22.44
N LEU A 69 27.88 27.81 -23.30
CA LEU A 69 28.50 26.54 -22.89
C LEU A 69 29.78 26.80 -22.07
N ASP A 70 30.60 27.77 -22.48
CA ASP A 70 31.81 28.16 -21.73
C ASP A 70 31.47 28.69 -20.32
N ASP A 71 30.37 29.43 -20.18
CA ASP A 71 29.87 29.91 -18.89
C ASP A 71 29.37 28.77 -17.98
N LEU A 72 28.72 27.76 -18.55
CA LEU A 72 28.28 26.57 -17.80
C LEU A 72 29.47 25.73 -17.32
N ASP A 73 30.47 25.51 -18.18
CA ASP A 73 31.69 24.77 -17.83
C ASP A 73 32.52 25.49 -16.75
N ALA A 74 32.48 26.84 -16.72
CA ALA A 74 33.12 27.62 -15.68
C ALA A 74 32.38 27.51 -14.34
N LEU A 75 31.05 27.38 -14.37
CA LEU A 75 30.21 27.25 -13.19
C LEU A 75 30.32 25.84 -12.57
N GLU A 76 30.39 24.81 -13.40
CA GLU A 76 30.61 23.42 -12.96
C GLU A 76 31.99 23.23 -12.31
N ARG A 77 33.03 23.86 -12.88
CA ARG A 77 34.38 23.87 -12.27
C ARG A 77 34.39 24.55 -10.90
N ARG A 78 33.70 25.68 -10.74
CA ARG A 78 33.56 26.35 -9.44
C ARG A 78 32.80 25.50 -8.41
N MET A 79 31.77 24.76 -8.84
CA MET A 79 31.05 23.83 -7.98
C MET A 79 31.94 22.68 -7.49
N HIS A 80 32.75 22.09 -8.38
CA HIS A 80 33.66 21.01 -8.00
C HIS A 80 34.83 21.47 -7.11
N GLU A 81 35.32 22.70 -7.30
CA GLU A 81 36.33 23.30 -6.42
C GLU A 81 35.75 23.60 -5.03
N ALA A 82 34.50 24.08 -4.95
CA ALA A 82 33.79 24.28 -3.69
C ALA A 82 33.55 22.97 -2.92
N GLN A 83 33.20 21.88 -3.63
CA GLN A 83 33.02 20.55 -3.03
C GLN A 83 34.33 19.92 -2.53
N ARG A 84 35.48 20.24 -3.14
CA ARG A 84 36.79 19.75 -2.66
C ARG A 84 37.29 20.48 -1.41
N ALA A 85 36.80 21.70 -1.14
CA ALA A 85 37.21 22.49 0.03
C ALA A 85 36.49 22.07 1.33
N THR A 86 35.39 21.31 1.26
CA THR A 86 34.52 21.04 2.41
C THR A 86 34.72 19.68 3.10
N HIS A 87 35.71 18.87 2.69
CA HIS A 87 35.97 17.58 3.34
C HIS A 87 37.45 17.30 3.63
N PRO A 88 37.96 17.64 4.84
CA PRO A 88 39.16 17.00 5.37
C PRO A 88 38.83 15.57 5.85
N LYS A 89 39.74 14.64 5.55
CA LYS A 89 39.67 13.21 5.91
C LYS A 89 39.95 13.00 7.40
N THR A 90 38.93 13.09 8.26
CA THR A 90 38.98 12.64 9.68
C THR A 90 37.73 11.83 10.09
N GLY A 91 37.05 11.19 9.13
CA GLY A 91 35.71 10.61 9.33
C GLY A 91 35.57 9.47 10.36
N LEU A 92 36.60 8.67 10.63
CA LEU A 92 36.41 7.50 11.51
C LEU A 92 36.54 7.84 13.01
N VAL A 93 37.51 8.66 13.37
CA VAL A 93 37.79 9.00 14.77
C VAL A 93 36.74 9.95 15.32
N ASP A 94 36.27 10.89 14.50
CA ASP A 94 35.21 11.83 14.89
C ASP A 94 33.84 11.12 15.02
N THR A 95 33.57 10.10 14.19
CA THR A 95 32.34 9.29 14.32
C THR A 95 32.37 8.43 15.59
N ILE A 96 33.52 7.87 15.96
CA ILE A 96 33.68 7.12 17.22
C ILE A 96 33.57 8.06 18.43
N ALA A 97 34.14 9.25 18.37
CA ALA A 97 34.02 10.26 19.43
C ALA A 97 32.58 10.77 19.56
N TRP A 98 31.88 10.95 18.44
CA TRP A 98 30.47 11.32 18.42
C TRP A 98 29.57 10.23 19.02
N LEU A 99 29.79 8.96 18.64
CA LEU A 99 29.04 7.80 19.18
C LEU A 99 29.26 7.65 20.70
N LYS A 100 30.49 7.81 21.19
CA LYS A 100 30.78 7.75 22.64
C LYS A 100 30.09 8.87 23.41
N LYS A 101 30.18 10.10 22.90
CA LYS A 101 29.52 11.27 23.52
C LYS A 101 27.99 11.13 23.54
N HIS A 102 27.41 10.43 22.57
CA HIS A 102 25.97 10.19 22.52
C HIS A 102 25.54 9.05 23.46
N ASN A 103 26.42 8.08 23.73
CA ASN A 103 26.15 7.00 24.69
C ASN A 103 26.20 7.50 26.15
N ASP A 104 27.16 8.38 26.47
CA ASP A 104 27.26 8.99 27.80
C ASP A 104 26.06 9.92 28.12
N ALA A 105 25.47 10.54 27.09
CA ALA A 105 24.25 11.34 27.21
C ALA A 105 22.99 10.48 27.46
N VAL A 106 22.99 9.21 27.04
CA VAL A 106 21.90 8.26 27.27
C VAL A 106 21.97 7.67 28.68
N GLU A 107 23.16 7.41 29.22
CA GLU A 107 23.29 6.94 30.61
C GLU A 107 23.03 8.05 31.66
N ALA A 108 23.28 9.32 31.32
CA ALA A 108 23.03 10.45 32.22
C ALA A 108 21.55 10.90 32.25
N ALA A 109 20.74 10.52 31.26
CA ALA A 109 19.33 10.87 31.16
C ALA A 109 18.44 9.70 31.65
N GLY A 110 18.14 9.70 32.94
CA GLY A 110 17.36 8.66 33.60
C GLY A 110 16.02 8.32 32.93
N ALA A 111 15.84 7.01 32.69
CA ALA A 111 14.64 6.18 32.84
C ALA A 111 13.25 6.61 32.28
N ASN A 112 13.06 7.72 31.56
CA ASN A 112 11.71 8.09 31.11
C ASN A 112 11.59 8.83 29.76
N GLN A 113 12.55 8.67 28.86
CA GLN A 113 12.34 9.08 27.46
C GLN A 113 12.54 7.90 26.53
N LYS A 114 11.40 7.45 25.99
CA LYS A 114 11.25 6.54 24.84
C LYS A 114 12.44 6.68 23.89
N LEU A 115 13.10 5.55 23.66
CA LEU A 115 14.15 5.36 22.67
C LEU A 115 13.72 5.97 21.34
N LYS A 116 14.18 7.19 21.06
CA LYS A 116 14.19 7.75 19.73
C LYS A 116 15.17 6.93 18.91
N ARG A 117 14.60 5.97 18.17
CA ARG A 117 15.05 5.36 16.92
C ARG A 117 16.57 5.37 16.70
N SER A 118 17.18 4.23 16.98
CA SER A 118 18.43 3.86 16.32
C SER A 118 18.09 3.28 14.94
N SER A 119 18.80 3.71 13.89
CA SER A 119 18.54 3.30 12.51
C SER A 119 18.67 1.77 12.35
N SER A 120 18.04 1.19 11.31
CA SER A 120 18.06 -0.25 10.99
C SER A 120 19.47 -0.87 11.03
N PHE A 121 20.49 -0.09 10.64
CA PHE A 121 21.90 -0.46 10.77
C PHE A 121 22.36 -0.64 12.23
N VAL A 122 21.94 0.23 13.14
CA VAL A 122 22.31 0.14 14.56
C VAL A 122 21.61 -1.04 15.25
N ARG A 123 20.37 -1.38 14.86
CA ARG A 123 19.70 -2.61 15.33
C ARG A 123 20.42 -3.88 14.86
N SER A 124 20.82 -3.93 13.59
CA SER A 124 21.61 -5.03 13.01
C SER A 124 22.98 -5.19 13.69
N VAL A 125 23.67 -4.07 13.98
CA VAL A 125 24.96 -4.07 14.67
C VAL A 125 24.85 -4.45 16.16
N LEU A 126 23.81 -3.99 16.86
CA LEU A 126 23.57 -4.36 18.26
C LEU A 126 23.19 -5.85 18.43
N GLY A 127 22.49 -6.42 17.45
CA GLY A 127 22.25 -7.87 17.38
C GLY A 127 23.54 -8.67 17.17
N PHE A 128 24.49 -8.15 16.39
CA PHE A 128 25.79 -8.80 16.14
C PHE A 128 26.71 -8.81 17.37
N PHE A 129 26.59 -7.83 18.28
CA PHE A 129 27.42 -7.72 19.49
C PHE A 129 26.77 -8.26 20.77
N SER A 130 25.55 -8.81 20.70
CA SER A 130 24.88 -9.43 21.84
C SER A 130 25.12 -10.95 21.85
N PRO A 131 25.98 -11.48 22.74
CA PRO A 131 26.23 -12.91 22.80
C PRO A 131 25.16 -13.58 23.68
N SER A 132 24.12 -14.11 23.05
CA SER A 132 23.19 -15.09 23.65
C SER A 132 23.11 -16.28 22.70
N GLY A 133 23.60 -17.49 22.97
CA GLY A 133 23.83 -18.13 24.25
C GLY A 133 22.79 -19.23 24.47
N SER A 134 23.09 -20.44 23.96
CA SER A 134 22.49 -21.73 24.33
C SER A 134 21.15 -22.15 23.72
N HIS A 135 21.19 -22.73 22.52
CA HIS A 135 20.28 -23.82 22.16
C HIS A 135 20.67 -25.08 22.93
N ARG A 136 19.92 -25.41 23.99
CA ARG A 136 19.97 -26.70 24.66
C ARG A 136 18.79 -27.53 24.18
N SER A 137 19.02 -28.39 23.19
CA SER A 137 18.06 -29.41 22.76
C SER A 137 17.82 -30.43 23.88
N PRO A 138 16.58 -30.89 24.12
CA PRO A 138 16.35 -32.09 24.91
C PRO A 138 16.45 -33.35 24.03
N PRO A 139 17.08 -34.44 24.51
CA PRO A 139 16.99 -35.74 23.85
C PRO A 139 15.75 -36.51 24.33
N ALA A 140 15.06 -37.18 23.42
CA ALA A 140 14.12 -38.24 23.76
C ALA A 140 14.58 -39.53 23.09
N SER A 141 15.06 -40.47 23.91
CA SER A 141 15.30 -41.88 23.56
C SER A 141 14.51 -42.77 24.53
N GLU A 142 14.20 -43.94 24.00
CA GLU A 142 13.24 -44.98 24.39
C GLU A 142 13.39 -45.63 25.78
N GLU A 143 12.27 -46.26 26.20
CA GLU A 143 12.07 -47.52 26.96
C GLU A 143 12.94 -47.76 28.22
N THR A 144 12.39 -48.09 29.40
CA THR A 144 11.90 -49.45 29.72
C THR A 144 11.09 -49.50 31.04
N ARG A 145 10.37 -50.61 31.20
CA ARG A 145 9.36 -50.97 32.21
C ARG A 145 9.83 -51.15 33.67
N ASP A 146 8.80 -51.11 34.53
CA ASP A 146 8.47 -52.04 35.63
C ASP A 146 8.67 -51.65 37.12
N ALA A 147 7.58 -51.95 37.83
CA ALA A 147 7.38 -52.29 39.24
C ALA A 147 7.32 -51.18 40.32
N ARG A 148 6.26 -51.31 41.12
CA ARG A 148 5.72 -50.43 42.17
C ARG A 148 6.16 -50.93 43.58
N PRO A 149 5.74 -50.31 44.71
CA PRO A 149 6.58 -49.60 45.71
C PRO A 149 6.67 -50.37 47.07
N PRO A 150 7.12 -49.82 48.24
CA PRO A 150 6.39 -48.76 49.00
C PRO A 150 7.21 -47.78 49.90
N ARG A 151 6.56 -46.65 50.22
CA ARG A 151 6.53 -45.86 51.48
C ARG A 151 7.81 -45.60 52.30
N SER A 152 8.11 -44.32 52.56
CA SER A 152 8.15 -43.74 53.92
C SER A 152 8.38 -42.22 53.87
N ASN A 153 7.59 -41.48 54.66
CA ASN A 153 7.79 -40.07 54.99
C ASN A 153 9.07 -39.90 55.84
N ASN A 154 9.79 -38.79 55.63
CA ASN A 154 10.20 -37.88 56.71
C ASN A 154 10.84 -36.61 56.15
N ASP A 155 10.36 -35.50 56.67
CA ASP A 155 10.84 -34.13 56.54
C ASP A 155 12.31 -33.98 56.96
N VAL A 156 13.12 -33.32 56.12
CA VAL A 156 14.20 -32.43 56.57
C VAL A 156 14.32 -31.27 55.58
N GLU A 157 13.73 -30.14 55.96
CA GLU A 157 14.06 -28.82 55.42
C GLU A 157 15.54 -28.52 55.64
N ARG A 158 16.34 -28.47 54.57
CA ARG A 158 17.49 -27.57 54.52
C ARG A 158 18.01 -27.36 53.11
N SER A 159 18.19 -26.07 52.81
CA SER A 159 19.16 -25.51 51.88
C SER A 159 18.64 -25.12 50.50
N GLN A 160 18.96 -23.87 50.15
CA GLN A 160 18.97 -23.27 48.82
C GLN A 160 17.66 -22.60 48.34
N ARG A 161 17.27 -21.51 49.04
CA ARG A 161 16.67 -20.36 48.35
C ARG A 161 17.77 -19.67 47.53
N SER A 162 18.02 -20.22 46.36
CA SER A 162 18.66 -19.51 45.25
C SER A 162 17.62 -18.54 44.70
N ASN A 163 17.69 -17.26 45.08
CA ASN A 163 16.94 -16.20 44.43
C ASN A 163 17.55 -15.96 43.04
N ASN A 164 17.05 -16.69 42.05
CA ASN A 164 17.03 -16.26 40.66
C ASN A 164 15.57 -16.21 40.23
N VAL A 165 15.30 -15.41 39.20
CA VAL A 165 14.03 -15.23 38.48
C VAL A 165 13.18 -14.08 39.02
N VAL A 166 13.39 -12.88 38.46
CA VAL A 166 12.38 -12.19 37.64
C VAL A 166 13.12 -11.41 36.54
N ASP A 167 13.55 -12.11 35.49
CA ASP A 167 13.68 -11.55 34.13
C ASP A 167 12.58 -12.27 33.35
N GLY A 168 11.47 -11.58 33.07
CA GLY A 168 10.27 -12.24 32.55
C GLY A 168 9.15 -11.32 32.10
N GLU A 169 9.43 -10.05 31.84
CA GLU A 169 8.54 -9.19 31.04
C GLU A 169 9.19 -9.02 29.67
N CYS A 170 9.22 -10.10 28.88
CA CYS A 170 9.30 -9.93 27.43
C CYS A 170 7.96 -9.35 27.00
N ASP A 171 7.97 -8.11 26.51
CA ASP A 171 6.85 -7.38 25.94
C ASP A 171 5.91 -8.31 25.15
N ALA A 172 4.81 -8.73 25.80
CA ALA A 172 3.86 -9.66 25.23
C ALA A 172 2.83 -8.87 24.42
N PHE A 173 3.22 -8.41 23.23
CA PHE A 173 2.26 -7.85 22.27
C PHE A 173 1.37 -8.96 21.69
N PRO A 174 0.14 -8.64 21.25
CA PRO A 174 -0.77 -9.61 20.66
C PRO A 174 -0.18 -10.29 19.43
N ARG A 175 -0.51 -11.57 19.21
CA ARG A 175 0.03 -12.36 18.09
C ARG A 175 -1.08 -13.06 17.32
N LEU A 176 -0.92 -13.08 16.00
CA LEU A 176 -1.66 -13.98 15.14
C LEU A 176 -1.22 -15.43 15.43
N CYS A 177 -2.16 -16.36 15.31
CA CYS A 177 -1.90 -17.78 15.55
C CYS A 177 -2.21 -18.59 14.29
N ALA A 178 -1.45 -19.65 14.04
CA ALA A 178 -1.81 -20.60 12.99
C ALA A 178 -3.20 -21.22 13.26
N PRO A 179 -4.05 -21.41 12.22
CA PRO A 179 -3.83 -21.14 10.80
C PRO A 179 -4.51 -19.85 10.29
N TRP A 180 -4.38 -18.72 11.01
CA TRP A 180 -5.08 -17.47 10.67
C TRP A 180 -4.89 -17.05 9.21
N GLY A 181 -6.00 -16.80 8.51
CA GLY A 181 -6.04 -16.25 7.15
C GLY A 181 -5.63 -17.19 6.00
N GLN A 182 -5.06 -18.37 6.27
CA GLN A 182 -4.62 -19.29 5.21
C GLN A 182 -5.76 -19.80 4.32
N ALA A 183 -6.94 -20.03 4.91
CA ALA A 183 -8.10 -20.54 4.18
C ALA A 183 -8.66 -19.50 3.20
N GLU A 184 -8.78 -18.26 3.65
CA GLU A 184 -9.32 -17.14 2.89
C GLU A 184 -8.36 -16.70 1.77
N LEU A 185 -7.05 -16.69 2.05
CA LEU A 185 -6.00 -16.37 1.09
C LEU A 185 -5.66 -17.54 0.14
N GLN A 186 -6.20 -18.73 0.40
CA GLN A 186 -5.97 -19.96 -0.37
C GLN A 186 -4.48 -20.23 -0.60
N CYS A 187 -3.69 -20.08 0.47
CA CYS A 187 -2.25 -20.27 0.44
C CYS A 187 -1.76 -21.04 1.66
N ASP A 188 -0.56 -21.60 1.56
CA ASP A 188 0.14 -22.14 2.73
C ASP A 188 0.78 -21.00 3.55
N TRP A 189 1.31 -21.37 4.72
CA TRP A 189 2.01 -20.42 5.59
C TRP A 189 3.25 -19.80 4.93
N THR A 190 3.92 -20.48 4.00
CA THR A 190 5.16 -19.97 3.39
C THR A 190 4.92 -18.77 2.47
N ALA A 191 3.70 -18.64 1.95
CA ALA A 191 3.27 -17.53 1.11
C ALA A 191 2.40 -16.50 1.85
N LEU A 192 2.02 -16.76 3.11
CA LEU A 192 0.96 -16.05 3.83
C LEU A 192 1.14 -14.53 3.84
N GLY A 193 2.24 -14.02 4.39
CA GLY A 193 2.40 -12.58 4.52
C GLY A 193 2.45 -11.84 3.17
N PHE A 194 3.01 -12.45 2.13
CA PHE A 194 3.00 -11.86 0.78
C PHE A 194 1.61 -11.94 0.13
N ALA A 195 0.89 -13.04 0.32
CA ALA A 195 -0.49 -13.18 -0.13
C ALA A 195 -1.37 -12.11 0.51
N LEU A 196 -1.28 -11.93 1.83
CA LEU A 196 -2.02 -10.92 2.56
C LEU A 196 -1.76 -9.51 2.03
N LEU A 197 -0.49 -9.09 1.93
CA LEU A 197 -0.13 -7.75 1.47
C LEU A 197 -0.57 -7.49 0.02
N ASN A 198 -0.57 -8.53 -0.83
CA ASN A 198 -1.04 -8.43 -2.21
C ASN A 198 -2.56 -8.18 -2.30
N GLU A 199 -3.37 -8.65 -1.35
CA GLU A 199 -4.84 -8.45 -1.38
C GLU A 199 -5.24 -6.97 -1.40
N ALA A 200 -4.44 -6.10 -0.78
CA ALA A 200 -4.66 -4.65 -0.83
C ALA A 200 -4.65 -4.09 -2.27
N LEU A 201 -3.91 -4.75 -3.18
CA LEU A 201 -3.84 -4.37 -4.59
C LEU A 201 -4.84 -5.17 -5.43
N LEU A 202 -4.92 -6.48 -5.21
CA LEU A 202 -5.77 -7.38 -5.99
C LEU A 202 -7.26 -7.00 -5.87
N HIS A 203 -7.69 -6.50 -4.70
CA HIS A 203 -9.06 -6.04 -4.52
C HIS A 203 -9.40 -4.84 -5.42
N ASP A 204 -8.48 -3.88 -5.53
CA ASP A 204 -8.64 -2.72 -6.41
C ASP A 204 -8.65 -3.12 -7.88
N LEU A 205 -7.73 -4.02 -8.27
CA LEU A 205 -7.67 -4.59 -9.62
C LEU A 205 -9.01 -5.22 -10.01
N ALA A 206 -9.52 -6.13 -9.19
CA ALA A 206 -10.79 -6.80 -9.46
C ALA A 206 -11.95 -5.80 -9.61
N ARG A 207 -11.97 -4.75 -8.77
CA ARG A 207 -12.98 -3.70 -8.84
C ARG A 207 -12.89 -2.89 -10.14
N VAL A 208 -11.69 -2.49 -10.56
CA VAL A 208 -11.52 -1.72 -11.81
C VAL A 208 -11.79 -2.59 -13.03
N ARG A 209 -11.39 -3.86 -13.04
CA ARG A 209 -11.74 -4.81 -14.10
C ARG A 209 -13.25 -4.92 -14.31
N ALA A 210 -14.04 -4.93 -13.22
CA ALA A 210 -15.49 -4.94 -13.32
C ALA A 210 -16.03 -3.67 -14.02
N VAL A 211 -15.46 -2.50 -13.73
CA VAL A 211 -15.83 -1.23 -14.38
C VAL A 211 -15.44 -1.24 -15.86
N ILE A 212 -14.25 -1.71 -16.20
CA ILE A 212 -13.77 -1.83 -17.59
C ILE A 212 -14.66 -2.79 -18.38
N ALA A 213 -14.96 -3.96 -17.83
CA ALA A 213 -15.82 -4.97 -18.46
C ALA A 213 -17.25 -4.46 -18.69
N ALA A 214 -17.75 -3.58 -17.82
CA ALA A 214 -19.03 -2.90 -17.99
C ALA A 214 -19.02 -1.76 -19.03
N GLY A 215 -17.87 -1.49 -19.66
CA GLY A 215 -17.71 -0.41 -20.65
C GLY A 215 -17.67 0.99 -20.04
N GLY A 216 -17.45 1.11 -18.73
CA GLY A 216 -17.52 2.41 -18.03
C GLY A 216 -16.52 3.45 -18.51
N LEU A 217 -15.43 3.04 -19.17
CA LEU A 217 -14.41 3.94 -19.71
C LEU A 217 -14.74 4.51 -21.10
N ASP A 218 -15.58 3.83 -21.89
CA ASP A 218 -15.90 4.26 -23.25
C ASP A 218 -16.81 5.49 -23.27
N SER A 219 -17.69 5.60 -22.27
CA SER A 219 -18.62 6.73 -22.05
C SER A 219 -18.16 7.71 -20.97
N ALA A 220 -16.94 7.53 -20.43
CA ALA A 220 -16.47 8.29 -19.27
C ALA A 220 -16.41 9.80 -19.52
N SER A 221 -16.99 10.58 -18.60
CA SER A 221 -16.89 12.04 -18.57
C SER A 221 -15.43 12.51 -18.45
N PRO A 222 -15.10 13.74 -18.88
CA PRO A 222 -13.75 14.29 -18.69
C PRO A 222 -13.28 14.28 -17.23
N GLN A 223 -14.19 14.52 -16.27
CA GLN A 223 -13.88 14.46 -14.84
C GLN A 223 -13.52 13.02 -14.42
N ALA A 224 -14.30 12.03 -14.86
CA ALA A 224 -13.99 10.62 -14.60
C ALA A 224 -12.62 10.24 -15.16
N ILE A 225 -12.25 10.70 -16.37
CA ILE A 225 -10.90 10.46 -16.93
C ILE A 225 -9.79 11.09 -16.07
N VAL A 226 -9.99 12.30 -15.55
CA VAL A 226 -9.04 12.93 -14.61
C VAL A 226 -8.93 12.13 -13.32
N ALA A 227 -10.06 11.63 -12.80
CA ALA A 227 -10.04 10.74 -11.65
C ALA A 227 -9.28 9.44 -11.97
N VAL A 228 -9.38 8.86 -13.18
CA VAL A 228 -8.65 7.62 -13.57
C VAL A 228 -7.16 7.88 -13.51
N ALA A 229 -6.71 9.02 -14.04
CA ALA A 229 -5.31 9.41 -13.99
C ALA A 229 -4.80 9.51 -12.54
N LYS A 230 -5.56 10.22 -11.69
CA LYS A 230 -5.23 10.36 -10.26
C LYS A 230 -5.21 9.02 -9.55
N TRP A 231 -6.19 8.16 -9.85
CA TRP A 231 -6.29 6.83 -9.29
C TRP A 231 -5.09 5.97 -9.70
N LEU A 232 -4.69 5.96 -10.98
CA LEU A 232 -3.52 5.22 -11.45
C LEU A 232 -2.24 5.68 -10.74
N THR A 233 -2.06 6.98 -10.57
CA THR A 233 -0.90 7.52 -9.83
C THR A 233 -0.92 7.12 -8.35
N LEU A 234 -2.07 7.18 -7.68
CA LEU A 234 -2.20 6.73 -6.29
C LEU A 234 -2.06 5.21 -6.18
N PHE A 235 -2.57 4.46 -7.15
CA PHE A 235 -2.43 3.01 -7.21
C PHE A 235 -0.96 2.62 -7.31
N ASP A 236 -0.17 3.28 -8.15
CA ASP A 236 1.28 3.10 -8.22
C ASP A 236 1.98 3.41 -6.89
N GLN A 237 1.60 4.49 -6.21
CA GLN A 237 2.11 4.76 -4.86
C GLN A 237 1.78 3.61 -3.90
N HIS A 238 0.55 3.09 -3.93
CA HIS A 238 0.16 1.96 -3.09
C HIS A 238 0.92 0.67 -3.43
N VAL A 239 1.31 0.45 -4.68
CA VAL A 239 2.19 -0.66 -5.07
C VAL A 239 3.55 -0.50 -4.37
N HIS A 240 4.12 0.69 -4.36
CA HIS A 240 5.37 0.99 -3.65
C HIS A 240 5.26 0.84 -2.13
N ASP A 241 4.14 1.25 -1.54
CA ASP A 241 3.88 1.07 -0.11
C ASP A 241 3.81 -0.43 0.25
N VAL A 242 3.17 -1.25 -0.60
CA VAL A 242 3.13 -2.71 -0.43
C VAL A 242 4.52 -3.34 -0.58
N ILE A 243 5.34 -2.86 -1.53
CA ILE A 243 6.75 -3.30 -1.66
C ILE A 243 7.51 -2.99 -0.36
N THR A 244 7.34 -1.79 0.18
CA THR A 244 7.98 -1.37 1.44
C THR A 244 7.59 -2.28 2.61
N LEU A 245 6.30 -2.60 2.74
CA LEU A 245 5.82 -3.53 3.77
C LEU A 245 6.35 -4.96 3.58
N LYS A 246 6.52 -5.41 2.34
CA LYS A 246 7.13 -6.70 2.03
C LYS A 246 8.61 -6.73 2.43
N GLU A 247 9.35 -5.64 2.23
CA GLU A 247 10.73 -5.52 2.67
C GLU A 247 10.82 -5.58 4.20
N TYR A 248 9.98 -4.84 4.91
CA TYR A 248 9.90 -4.91 6.38
C TYR A 248 9.55 -6.30 6.88
N LEU A 249 8.63 -7.00 6.21
CA LEU A 249 8.31 -8.38 6.54
C LEU A 249 9.50 -9.33 6.35
N LEU A 250 10.29 -9.14 5.28
CA LEU A 250 11.50 -9.92 5.06
C LEU A 250 12.56 -9.65 6.13
N ASP A 251 12.67 -8.41 6.62
CA ASP A 251 13.56 -8.05 7.73
C ASP A 251 13.14 -8.72 9.06
N GLU A 252 11.84 -8.72 9.38
CA GLU A 252 11.31 -9.41 10.56
C GLU A 252 11.55 -10.93 10.48
N ARG A 253 11.30 -11.53 9.31
CA ARG A 253 11.62 -12.95 9.06
C ARG A 253 13.11 -13.23 9.21
N ALA A 254 13.96 -12.37 8.67
CA ALA A 254 15.41 -12.51 8.74
C ALA A 254 15.91 -12.48 10.18
N ALA A 255 15.35 -11.58 11.00
CA ALA A 255 15.65 -11.48 12.42
C ALA A 255 15.27 -12.77 13.19
N LEU A 256 14.10 -13.35 12.90
CA LEU A 256 13.63 -14.58 13.56
C LEU A 256 14.37 -15.84 13.11
N ALA A 257 14.72 -15.94 11.82
CA ALA A 257 15.40 -17.09 11.26
C ALA A 257 16.93 -17.05 11.48
N GLY A 258 17.49 -15.87 11.81
CA GLY A 258 18.94 -15.67 11.90
C GLY A 258 19.66 -15.78 10.56
N VAL A 259 18.95 -15.58 9.44
CA VAL A 259 19.47 -15.62 8.07
C VAL A 259 19.02 -14.38 7.29
N GLY A 260 19.85 -13.89 6.38
CA GLY A 260 19.48 -12.77 5.50
C GLY A 260 18.68 -13.28 4.30
N TYR A 261 17.45 -12.78 4.14
CA TYR A 261 16.66 -12.99 2.93
C TYR A 261 16.93 -11.89 1.92
N LYS A 262 17.08 -12.25 0.65
CA LYS A 262 17.14 -11.30 -0.45
C LYS A 262 16.28 -11.79 -1.60
N VAL A 263 15.18 -11.09 -1.83
CA VAL A 263 14.32 -11.28 -2.99
C VAL A 263 14.43 -10.01 -3.82
N SER A 264 14.85 -10.15 -5.07
CA SER A 264 14.97 -9.03 -6.00
C SER A 264 13.93 -9.15 -7.08
N THR A 265 13.06 -8.15 -7.19
CA THR A 265 12.00 -8.10 -8.19
C THR A 265 12.20 -6.91 -9.11
N THR A 266 11.95 -7.10 -10.40
CA THR A 266 11.96 -6.02 -11.40
C THR A 266 10.54 -5.68 -11.81
N TYR A 267 10.16 -4.41 -11.66
CA TYR A 267 8.85 -3.88 -12.02
C TYR A 267 8.84 -3.20 -13.40
N ASP A 268 9.85 -3.44 -14.23
CA ASP A 268 10.06 -2.71 -15.50
C ASP A 268 8.86 -2.84 -16.45
N ALA A 269 8.35 -4.06 -16.66
CA ALA A 269 7.19 -4.29 -17.53
C ALA A 269 5.91 -3.62 -16.99
N TYR A 270 5.72 -3.63 -15.67
CA TYR A 270 4.63 -2.92 -14.99
C TYR A 270 4.77 -1.41 -15.19
N ASN A 271 5.96 -0.85 -14.97
CA ASN A 271 6.24 0.58 -15.11
C ASN A 271 6.06 1.06 -16.55
N GLU A 272 6.51 0.27 -17.53
CA GLU A 272 6.28 0.55 -18.95
C GLU A 272 4.79 0.54 -19.30
N ALA A 273 4.05 -0.46 -18.81
CA ALA A 273 2.60 -0.53 -19.01
C ALA A 273 1.88 0.65 -18.36
N LEU A 274 2.29 1.05 -17.14
CA LEU A 274 1.69 2.16 -16.40
C LEU A 274 1.93 3.49 -17.13
N ALA A 275 3.15 3.73 -17.58
CA ALA A 275 3.49 4.91 -18.38
C ALA A 275 2.66 4.97 -19.68
N ALA A 276 2.48 3.82 -20.34
CA ALA A 276 1.63 3.72 -21.52
C ALA A 276 0.16 4.02 -21.18
N ALA A 277 -0.39 3.49 -20.09
CA ALA A 277 -1.76 3.76 -19.66
C ALA A 277 -1.97 5.25 -19.33
N LEU A 278 -1.05 5.86 -18.60
CA LEU A 278 -1.10 7.29 -18.26
C LEU A 278 -1.00 8.18 -19.50
N ALA A 279 -0.19 7.83 -20.50
CA ALA A 279 -0.16 8.56 -21.76
C ALA A 279 -1.53 8.50 -22.48
N ARG A 280 -2.20 7.35 -22.44
CA ARG A 280 -3.51 7.14 -23.09
C ARG A 280 -4.66 7.91 -22.44
N VAL A 281 -4.55 8.27 -21.16
CA VAL A 281 -5.50 9.18 -20.50
C VAL A 281 -5.62 10.51 -21.25
N HIS A 282 -4.51 11.00 -21.83
CA HIS A 282 -4.45 12.31 -22.47
C HIS A 282 -4.72 12.29 -23.99
N ASP A 283 -4.55 11.14 -24.65
CA ASP A 283 -4.63 11.01 -26.11
C ASP A 283 -5.91 10.30 -26.59
N GLU A 284 -5.97 8.96 -26.47
CA GLU A 284 -6.98 8.10 -27.10
C GLU A 284 -7.70 7.20 -26.08
N ARG A 285 -8.88 7.63 -25.64
CA ARG A 285 -9.70 6.94 -24.62
C ARG A 285 -10.14 5.53 -25.03
N ARG A 286 -10.31 5.29 -26.33
CA ARG A 286 -10.82 4.01 -26.89
C ARG A 286 -9.98 2.79 -26.50
N PHE A 287 -8.71 2.98 -26.16
CA PHE A 287 -7.81 1.90 -25.75
C PHE A 287 -7.33 2.03 -24.31
N LEU A 288 -7.93 2.93 -23.51
CA LEU A 288 -7.52 3.16 -22.13
C LEU A 288 -7.80 1.93 -21.27
N GLY A 289 -8.96 1.28 -21.44
CA GLY A 289 -9.30 0.04 -20.72
C GLY A 289 -8.30 -1.07 -20.99
N GLU A 290 -7.94 -1.31 -22.26
CA GLU A 290 -6.94 -2.31 -22.65
C GLU A 290 -5.55 -1.98 -22.07
N ALA A 291 -5.18 -0.70 -22.03
CA ALA A 291 -3.91 -0.27 -21.44
C ALA A 291 -3.88 -0.52 -19.92
N ILE A 292 -4.96 -0.21 -19.20
CA ILE A 292 -5.09 -0.47 -17.77
C ILE A 292 -5.09 -1.98 -17.48
N GLU A 293 -5.81 -2.78 -18.27
CA GLU A 293 -5.77 -4.24 -18.13
C GLU A 293 -4.37 -4.81 -18.32
N ARG A 294 -3.59 -4.23 -19.24
CA ARG A 294 -2.18 -4.61 -19.41
C ARG A 294 -1.37 -4.30 -18.14
N VAL A 295 -1.53 -3.12 -17.54
CA VAL A 295 -0.91 -2.79 -16.24
C VAL A 295 -1.21 -3.86 -15.20
N PHE A 296 -2.47 -4.29 -15.12
CA PHE A 296 -2.90 -5.30 -14.16
C PHE A 296 -2.28 -6.67 -14.43
N CYS A 297 -2.23 -7.09 -15.70
CA CYS A 297 -1.62 -8.36 -16.07
C CYS A 297 -0.13 -8.40 -15.71
N GLU A 298 0.61 -7.34 -16.01
CA GLU A 298 2.04 -7.26 -15.69
C GLU A 298 2.27 -7.24 -14.17
N LEU A 299 1.47 -6.46 -13.42
CA LEU A 299 1.56 -6.45 -11.95
C LEU A 299 1.25 -7.82 -11.35
N GLU A 300 0.15 -8.46 -11.75
CA GLU A 300 -0.22 -9.78 -11.21
C GLU A 300 0.80 -10.87 -11.55
N ALA A 301 1.45 -10.79 -12.71
CA ALA A 301 2.57 -11.67 -13.04
C ALA A 301 3.71 -11.49 -12.03
N VAL A 302 4.12 -10.25 -11.80
CA VAL A 302 5.17 -9.92 -10.82
C VAL A 302 4.80 -10.40 -9.41
N LEU A 303 3.60 -10.08 -8.92
CA LEU A 303 3.15 -10.46 -7.58
C LEU A 303 3.09 -11.98 -7.38
N ARG A 304 2.73 -12.73 -8.44
CA ARG A 304 2.70 -14.20 -8.41
C ARG A 304 4.11 -14.79 -8.34
N ASP A 305 5.02 -14.27 -9.16
CA ASP A 305 6.41 -14.72 -9.21
C ASP A 305 7.14 -14.40 -7.89
N GLU A 306 6.90 -13.22 -7.32
CA GLU A 306 7.39 -12.86 -5.98
C GLU A 306 6.92 -13.85 -4.91
N ARG A 307 5.62 -14.15 -4.90
CA ARG A 307 5.03 -15.08 -3.93
C ARG A 307 5.67 -16.47 -4.03
N ALA A 308 5.86 -16.96 -5.25
CA ALA A 308 6.50 -18.26 -5.49
C ALA A 308 7.98 -18.26 -5.06
N ALA A 309 8.72 -17.18 -5.36
CA ALA A 309 10.12 -17.04 -4.97
C ALA A 309 10.29 -16.99 -3.45
N VAL A 310 9.46 -16.22 -2.75
CA VAL A 310 9.48 -16.12 -1.29
C VAL A 310 9.14 -17.46 -0.64
N ALA A 311 8.09 -18.14 -1.08
CA ALA A 311 7.71 -19.44 -0.56
C ALA A 311 8.87 -20.46 -0.64
N ALA A 312 9.58 -20.48 -1.78
CA ALA A 312 10.74 -21.35 -1.98
C ALA A 312 11.92 -21.02 -1.05
N VAL A 313 12.14 -19.74 -0.74
CA VAL A 313 13.24 -19.27 0.12
C VAL A 313 12.94 -19.47 1.62
N LEU A 314 11.67 -19.33 2.02
CA LEU A 314 11.27 -19.44 3.43
C LEU A 314 11.09 -20.89 3.90
N ALA A 315 10.55 -21.76 3.06
CA ALA A 315 10.30 -23.17 3.39
C ALA A 315 11.46 -23.92 4.11
N PRO A 316 12.75 -23.72 3.74
CA PRO A 316 13.85 -24.41 4.42
C PRO A 316 14.33 -23.77 5.73
N SER A 317 13.95 -22.52 6.04
CA SER A 317 14.62 -21.72 7.07
C SER A 317 13.68 -21.14 8.14
N LEU A 318 12.40 -21.01 7.83
CA LEU A 318 11.38 -20.53 8.75
C LEU A 318 10.43 -21.67 9.13
N THR A 319 9.77 -21.53 10.28
CA THR A 319 8.66 -22.40 10.69
C THR A 319 7.35 -21.63 10.63
N GLU A 320 6.23 -22.35 10.55
CA GLU A 320 4.91 -21.73 10.52
C GLU A 320 4.66 -20.75 11.69
N PRO A 321 4.94 -21.08 12.96
CA PRO A 321 4.77 -20.11 14.07
C PRO A 321 5.64 -18.85 13.92
N GLN A 322 6.86 -18.99 13.37
CA GLN A 322 7.75 -17.84 13.15
C GLN A 322 7.23 -16.91 12.04
N GLU A 323 6.52 -17.43 11.04
CA GLU A 323 5.85 -16.59 10.04
C GLU A 323 4.78 -15.71 10.70
N TYR A 324 3.95 -16.29 11.57
CA TYR A 324 2.93 -15.53 12.29
C TYR A 324 3.54 -14.53 13.28
N ASP A 325 4.64 -14.88 13.93
CA ASP A 325 5.41 -13.95 14.76
C ASP A 325 5.94 -12.78 13.92
N ALA A 326 6.56 -13.05 12.76
CA ALA A 326 7.06 -12.01 11.85
C ALA A 326 5.94 -11.07 11.38
N LEU A 327 4.81 -11.65 10.98
CA LEU A 327 3.64 -10.91 10.51
C LEU A 327 3.03 -10.05 11.64
N SER A 328 2.97 -10.60 12.86
CA SER A 328 2.50 -9.86 14.03
C SER A 328 3.43 -8.71 14.37
N SER A 329 4.75 -8.94 14.36
CA SER A 329 5.76 -7.89 14.60
C SER A 329 5.69 -6.78 13.56
N LEU A 330 5.50 -7.10 12.28
CA LEU A 330 5.37 -6.11 11.21
C LEU A 330 4.28 -5.09 11.52
N PHE A 331 3.06 -5.57 11.80
CA PHE A 331 1.92 -4.67 12.01
C PHE A 331 1.93 -4.02 13.39
N HIS A 332 2.50 -4.69 14.40
CA HIS A 332 2.66 -4.12 15.73
C HIS A 332 3.62 -2.93 15.73
N HIS A 333 4.71 -3.01 14.96
CA HIS A 333 5.73 -1.95 14.89
C HIS A 333 5.48 -0.90 13.81
N LEU A 334 4.39 -1.01 13.05
CA LEU A 334 4.05 -0.09 11.97
C LEU A 334 3.80 1.31 12.53
N SER A 335 4.43 2.32 11.92
CA SER A 335 4.34 3.70 12.41
C SER A 335 3.63 4.62 11.42
N ASP A 336 3.01 5.69 11.94
CA ASP A 336 2.30 6.68 11.12
C ASP A 336 3.21 7.40 10.11
N GLU A 337 4.52 7.46 10.39
CA GLU A 337 5.51 8.10 9.52
C GLU A 337 5.83 7.31 8.25
N GLU A 338 5.46 6.02 8.18
CA GLU A 338 5.78 5.13 7.07
C GLU A 338 4.84 5.31 5.86
N GLY A 339 3.77 6.10 5.97
CA GLY A 339 2.83 6.35 4.87
C GLY A 339 1.99 5.13 4.45
N CYS A 340 2.21 3.96 5.05
CA CYS A 340 1.56 2.70 4.70
C CYS A 340 0.14 2.54 5.27
N GLY A 341 -0.38 3.55 5.97
CA GLY A 341 -1.66 3.49 6.67
C GLY A 341 -2.85 3.17 5.77
N VAL A 342 -2.85 3.70 4.55
CA VAL A 342 -3.89 3.41 3.55
C VAL A 342 -3.90 1.93 3.13
N ILE A 343 -2.75 1.25 3.13
CA ILE A 343 -2.66 -0.19 2.85
C ILE A 343 -3.33 -0.98 3.98
N VAL A 344 -3.10 -0.61 5.24
CA VAL A 344 -3.78 -1.23 6.39
C VAL A 344 -5.29 -1.04 6.29
N ALA A 345 -5.76 0.17 5.95
CA ALA A 345 -7.18 0.45 5.75
C ALA A 345 -7.79 -0.39 4.62
N LYS A 346 -7.08 -0.55 3.50
CA LYS A 346 -7.49 -1.44 2.39
C LYS A 346 -7.61 -2.89 2.83
N LEU A 347 -6.61 -3.40 3.56
CA LEU A 347 -6.63 -4.75 4.10
C LEU A 347 -7.83 -4.95 5.00
N LEU A 348 -8.09 -4.04 5.94
CA LEU A 348 -9.27 -4.12 6.82
C LEU A 348 -10.59 -4.09 6.02
N GLY A 349 -10.68 -3.25 4.99
CA GLY A 349 -11.84 -3.19 4.10
C GLY A 349 -12.06 -4.49 3.32
N TRP A 350 -11.00 -5.20 2.94
CA TRP A 350 -11.08 -6.55 2.38
C TRP A 350 -11.45 -7.60 3.44
N MET A 351 -10.74 -7.63 4.57
CA MET A 351 -10.94 -8.60 5.66
C MET A 351 -12.36 -8.59 6.20
N GLN A 352 -12.98 -7.41 6.35
CA GLN A 352 -14.38 -7.30 6.80
C GLN A 352 -15.38 -8.04 5.90
N ARG A 353 -15.03 -8.27 4.63
CA ARG A 353 -15.87 -8.97 3.65
C ARG A 353 -15.46 -10.43 3.46
N ALA A 354 -14.18 -10.74 3.63
CA ALA A 354 -13.60 -12.03 3.30
C ALA A 354 -13.36 -12.94 4.52
N MET A 355 -13.21 -12.38 5.72
CA MET A 355 -12.78 -13.11 6.93
C MET A 355 -13.84 -13.10 8.03
N ALA A 356 -13.72 -14.03 8.98
CA ALA A 356 -14.58 -14.05 10.16
C ALA A 356 -14.29 -12.86 11.09
N ALA A 357 -15.32 -12.36 11.77
CA ALA A 357 -15.19 -11.20 12.66
C ALA A 357 -14.12 -11.39 13.77
N THR A 358 -13.94 -12.61 14.26
CA THR A 358 -12.90 -12.96 15.23
C THR A 358 -11.49 -12.78 14.68
N ASP A 359 -11.29 -13.09 13.40
CA ASP A 359 -9.98 -12.99 12.75
C ASP A 359 -9.64 -11.53 12.42
N VAL A 360 -10.65 -10.74 12.03
CA VAL A 360 -10.51 -9.29 11.89
C VAL A 360 -10.13 -8.64 13.22
N GLN A 361 -10.77 -9.06 14.32
CA GLN A 361 -10.45 -8.57 15.66
C GLN A 361 -9.03 -8.96 16.08
N ALA A 362 -8.59 -10.18 15.78
CA ALA A 362 -7.22 -10.62 16.06
C ALA A 362 -6.18 -9.77 15.33
N PHE A 363 -6.45 -9.41 14.07
CA PHE A 363 -5.58 -8.51 13.30
C PHE A 363 -5.58 -7.09 13.86
N LEU A 364 -6.74 -6.54 14.20
CA LEU A 364 -6.84 -5.22 14.83
C LEU A 364 -6.12 -5.14 16.19
N ALA A 365 -6.08 -6.24 16.93
CA ALA A 365 -5.38 -6.32 18.21
C ALA A 365 -3.86 -6.19 18.08
N LEU A 366 -3.28 -6.35 16.88
CA LEU A 366 -1.83 -6.16 16.67
C LEU A 366 -1.42 -4.70 16.86
N PHE A 367 -2.31 -3.77 16.58
CA PHE A 367 -2.05 -2.34 16.64
C PHE A 367 -2.21 -1.81 18.06
N ASP A 368 -1.28 -0.95 18.48
CA ASP A 368 -1.43 -0.17 19.71
C ASP A 368 -2.66 0.75 19.64
N PRO A 369 -3.23 1.17 20.79
CA PRO A 369 -4.43 2.02 20.82
C PRO A 369 -4.31 3.29 19.97
N ASP A 370 -3.14 3.95 20.00
CA ASP A 370 -2.87 5.15 19.20
C ASP A 370 -2.97 4.86 17.69
N MET A 371 -2.50 3.67 17.26
CA MET A 371 -2.57 3.22 15.88
C MET A 371 -3.97 2.78 15.49
N GLN A 372 -4.74 2.18 16.42
CA GLN A 372 -6.16 1.86 16.18
C GLN A 372 -7.00 3.13 15.96
N ASP A 373 -6.72 4.22 16.68
CA ASP A 373 -7.36 5.52 16.45
C ASP A 373 -7.02 6.08 15.05
N LYS A 374 -5.76 5.91 14.62
CA LYS A 374 -5.32 6.30 13.27
C LYS A 374 -6.00 5.49 12.17
N VAL A 375 -6.11 4.19 12.36
CA VAL A 375 -6.88 3.28 11.50
C VAL A 375 -8.32 3.77 11.40
N ALA A 376 -9.02 3.94 12.53
CA ALA A 376 -10.43 4.33 12.57
C ALA A 376 -10.70 5.75 12.04
N GLY A 377 -9.71 6.63 12.07
CA GLY A 377 -9.83 8.03 11.67
C GLY A 377 -9.15 8.35 10.34
N GLU A 378 -7.86 8.64 10.39
CA GLU A 378 -7.12 9.22 9.28
C GLU A 378 -6.97 8.27 8.10
N TRP A 379 -6.56 7.02 8.35
CA TRP A 379 -6.26 6.08 7.29
C TRP A 379 -7.51 5.59 6.58
N MET A 380 -8.60 5.32 7.33
CA MET A 380 -9.90 5.02 6.72
C MET A 380 -10.46 6.20 5.93
N ARG A 381 -10.20 7.45 6.34
CA ARG A 381 -10.58 8.63 5.55
C ARG A 381 -9.80 8.71 4.24
N GLN A 382 -8.48 8.48 4.27
CA GLN A 382 -7.65 8.41 3.06
C GLN A 382 -8.14 7.30 2.12
N TYR A 383 -8.45 6.12 2.67
CA TYR A 383 -9.01 5.02 1.91
C TYR A 383 -10.38 5.37 1.31
N ALA A 384 -11.27 6.01 2.07
CA ALA A 384 -12.56 6.47 1.55
C ALA A 384 -12.42 7.50 0.42
N SER A 385 -11.51 8.47 0.55
CA SER A 385 -11.19 9.42 -0.53
C SER A 385 -10.67 8.72 -1.78
N TYR A 386 -9.86 7.67 -1.61
CA TYR A 386 -9.40 6.84 -2.71
C TYR A 386 -10.55 6.01 -3.34
N LEU A 387 -11.46 5.46 -2.54
CA LEU A 387 -12.64 4.75 -3.05
C LEU A 387 -13.59 5.66 -3.82
N HIS A 388 -13.70 6.94 -3.46
CA HIS A 388 -14.50 7.89 -4.22
C HIS A 388 -13.98 8.12 -5.64
N LEU A 389 -12.65 8.07 -5.86
CA LEU A 389 -12.12 8.08 -7.22
C LEU A 389 -12.62 6.86 -8.01
N LEU A 390 -12.68 5.69 -7.35
CA LEU A 390 -13.22 4.46 -7.94
C LEU A 390 -14.74 4.52 -8.19
N ASP A 391 -15.50 5.19 -7.31
CA ASP A 391 -16.94 5.39 -7.47
C ASP A 391 -17.26 6.32 -8.65
N GLU A 392 -16.46 7.39 -8.85
CA GLU A 392 -16.59 8.28 -10.01
C GLU A 392 -16.44 7.50 -11.34
N PHE A 393 -15.71 6.39 -11.36
CA PHE A 393 -15.64 5.48 -12.51
C PHE A 393 -16.90 4.60 -12.65
N ALA A 394 -17.45 4.14 -11.54
CA ALA A 394 -18.51 3.13 -11.52
C ALA A 394 -19.92 3.71 -11.78
N LEU A 395 -20.21 4.92 -11.30
CA LEU A 395 -21.53 5.56 -11.43
C LEU A 395 -21.99 5.75 -12.88
N GLN A 396 -21.07 5.76 -13.85
CA GLN A 396 -21.39 5.91 -15.27
C GLN A 396 -21.69 4.59 -15.98
N ALA A 397 -21.40 3.44 -15.34
CA ALA A 397 -21.78 2.12 -15.85
C ALA A 397 -23.22 1.75 -15.46
N GLU A 398 -23.73 2.26 -14.35
CA GLU A 398 -25.10 1.98 -13.84
C GLU A 398 -26.19 2.90 -14.42
N THR A 399 -25.86 3.81 -15.33
CA THR A 399 -26.85 4.59 -16.09
C THR A 399 -27.02 4.02 -17.51
N PRO A 400 -27.76 2.91 -17.70
CA PRO A 400 -28.32 2.65 -19.02
C PRO A 400 -29.31 3.78 -19.29
N MET A 401 -29.05 4.59 -20.30
CA MET A 401 -30.02 5.54 -20.82
C MET A 401 -31.26 4.78 -21.28
N THR A 402 -32.22 4.64 -20.37
CA THR A 402 -33.61 4.37 -20.67
C THR A 402 -34.20 5.68 -21.21
N PHE A 403 -33.80 6.04 -22.42
CA PHE A 403 -34.63 6.93 -23.22
C PHE A 403 -35.85 6.12 -23.65
N PHE A 404 -36.98 6.46 -23.05
CA PHE A 404 -38.30 6.10 -23.54
C PHE A 404 -38.43 6.50 -25.02
N THR A 405 -38.84 5.54 -25.87
CA THR A 405 -39.41 5.77 -27.19
C THR A 405 -40.85 5.30 -27.20
#